data_AF-A0A8J7GN90-F1
#
_entry.id   AF-A0A8J7GN90-F1
#
_cell.length_a   1.000
_cell.length_b   1.000
_cell.length_c   1.000
_cell.angle_alpha   90.00
_cell.angle_beta   90.00
_cell.angle_gamma   90.00
#
_symmetry.space_group_name_H-M   'P 1'
#
loop_
_entity.id
_entity.type
_entity.pdbx_description
1 polymer ?
#
loop_
_entity_poly.entity_id
_entity_poly.type
_entity_poly.pdbx_seq_one_letter_code
_entity_poly.pdbx_strand_id
1 'polypeptide(L)'
;MKTGYEVLVALARRFAFGDVAALVNDPRVERICTFGQGLLELDAEDFGAYDVIDTLKQRAIASRMPQAPREQPRGALGSLRPAYSLLLEVIEARWMRSEMAALVAAVHIASEYLPMLVWEPVLGHAADPARLQHFQDSRFGQMEDRACPHTRTEKSACARALRVASEPPAGWRAYLDRQHSNVAHALGVCAAECRTECPVTDRLKPGQHEMLAHNAAAALKFGDSAIVRLRHAAPVGHGFGVPSPEEVAEAWARTRESLSLSANGNGAGRAILTEDGFPLPGLPSLITALAGVPIVPDTLLTDVAAELERCLTLLDSDGKWGA
;
A
#
# COMPACT_ATOMS: atom_id res chain seq x y z
N MET A 1 30.43 3.80 -26.86
CA MET A 1 31.05 3.64 -25.54
C MET A 1 30.31 4.60 -24.62
N LYS A 2 29.61 4.11 -23.59
CA LYS A 2 28.84 5.01 -22.73
C LYS A 2 29.77 5.80 -21.83
N THR A 3 29.56 7.11 -21.68
CA THR A 3 30.32 7.93 -20.72
C THR A 3 29.90 7.58 -19.28
N GLY A 4 30.71 7.94 -18.27
CA GLY A 4 30.34 7.71 -16.86
C GLY A 4 29.02 8.39 -16.48
N TYR A 5 28.79 9.59 -17.00
CA TYR A 5 27.52 10.30 -16.90
C TYR A 5 26.34 9.50 -17.48
N GLU A 6 26.47 8.95 -18.70
CA GLU A 6 25.42 8.15 -19.33
C GLU A 6 25.07 6.88 -18.55
N VAL A 7 26.05 6.30 -17.83
CA VAL A 7 25.80 5.15 -16.92
C VAL A 7 24.96 5.59 -15.72
N LEU A 8 25.29 6.72 -15.10
CA LEU A 8 24.56 7.23 -13.93
C LEU A 8 23.13 7.64 -14.26
N VAL A 9 22.92 8.27 -15.42
CA VAL A 9 21.56 8.56 -15.92
C VAL A 9 20.78 7.27 -16.14
N ALA A 10 21.43 6.22 -16.70
CA ALA A 10 20.78 4.93 -16.89
C ALA A 10 20.43 4.25 -15.55
N LEU A 11 21.26 4.40 -14.51
CA LEU A 11 20.99 3.90 -13.16
C LEU A 11 19.83 4.65 -12.51
N ALA A 12 19.82 5.98 -12.59
CA ALA A 12 18.73 6.82 -12.08
C ALA A 12 17.38 6.43 -12.70
N ARG A 13 17.32 6.25 -14.02
CA ARG A 13 16.11 5.82 -14.75
C ARG A 13 15.65 4.40 -14.43
N ARG A 14 16.52 3.56 -13.85
CA ARG A 14 16.18 2.22 -13.33
C ARG A 14 15.90 2.25 -11.82
N PHE A 15 15.77 3.43 -11.24
CA PHE A 15 15.57 3.69 -9.81
C PHE A 15 16.70 3.12 -8.94
N ALA A 16 17.91 2.98 -9.48
CA ALA A 16 19.07 2.45 -8.75
C ALA A 16 19.71 3.55 -7.88
N PHE A 17 18.90 4.14 -6.99
CA PHE A 17 19.29 5.28 -6.17
C PHE A 17 20.48 4.97 -5.25
N GLY A 18 20.49 3.79 -4.62
CA GLY A 18 21.63 3.34 -3.81
C GLY A 18 22.94 3.26 -4.61
N ASP A 19 22.90 2.75 -5.84
CA ASP A 19 24.09 2.65 -6.69
C ASP A 19 24.58 4.04 -7.12
N VAL A 20 23.67 4.95 -7.47
CA VAL A 20 24.05 6.33 -7.82
C VAL A 20 24.66 7.06 -6.62
N ALA A 21 24.08 6.91 -5.42
CA ALA A 21 24.65 7.50 -4.20
C ALA A 21 26.05 6.96 -3.89
N ALA A 22 26.29 5.65 -4.10
CA ALA A 22 27.59 5.04 -3.88
C ALA A 22 28.66 5.49 -4.89
N LEU A 23 28.25 5.87 -6.11
CA LEU A 23 29.14 6.26 -7.20
C LEU A 23 29.40 7.77 -7.26
N VAL A 24 28.57 8.60 -6.62
CA VAL A 24 28.63 10.06 -6.73
C VAL A 24 28.78 10.70 -5.36
N ASN A 25 29.96 11.25 -5.09
CA ASN A 25 30.27 11.95 -3.85
C ASN A 25 29.76 13.40 -3.87
N ASP A 26 28.44 13.59 -3.96
CA ASP A 26 27.79 14.90 -3.87
C ASP A 26 26.60 14.85 -2.87
N PRO A 27 26.57 15.72 -1.84
CA PRO A 27 25.52 15.69 -0.83
C PRO A 27 24.10 15.90 -1.36
N ARG A 28 23.93 16.60 -2.50
CA ARG A 28 22.59 16.80 -3.09
C ARG A 28 22.12 15.53 -3.76
N VAL A 29 23.00 14.84 -4.48
CA VAL A 29 22.73 13.54 -5.09
C VAL A 29 22.38 12.53 -4.00
N GLU A 30 23.17 12.46 -2.91
CA GLU A 30 22.89 11.59 -1.77
C GLU A 30 21.49 11.83 -1.20
N ARG A 31 21.08 13.09 -0.96
CA ARG A 31 19.73 13.39 -0.44
C ARG A 31 18.60 12.93 -1.35
N ILE A 32 18.72 13.17 -2.67
CA ILE A 32 17.70 12.74 -3.65
C ILE A 32 17.64 11.20 -3.69
N CYS A 33 18.80 10.54 -3.68
CA CYS A 33 18.88 9.09 -3.69
C CYS A 33 18.30 8.47 -2.42
N THR A 34 18.60 9.00 -1.24
CA THR A 34 18.02 8.51 0.03
C THR A 34 16.50 8.65 0.04
N PHE A 35 15.97 9.77 -0.44
CA PHE A 35 14.52 9.94 -0.60
C PHE A 35 13.91 8.91 -1.57
N GLY A 36 14.53 8.73 -2.75
CA GLY A 36 14.08 7.75 -3.74
C GLY A 36 14.16 6.30 -3.23
N GLN A 37 15.20 5.98 -2.46
CA GLN A 37 15.37 4.67 -1.84
C GLN A 37 14.29 4.41 -0.78
N GLY A 38 14.00 5.39 0.08
CA GLY A 38 12.92 5.28 1.07
C GLY A 38 11.55 5.04 0.42
N LEU A 39 11.25 5.72 -0.71
CA LEU A 39 10.03 5.46 -1.49
C LEU A 39 9.98 4.02 -2.02
N LEU A 40 11.08 3.51 -2.59
CA LEU A 40 11.15 2.14 -3.10
C LEU A 40 11.00 1.09 -1.99
N GLU A 41 11.56 1.35 -0.82
CA GLU A 41 11.50 0.48 0.35
C GLU A 41 10.16 0.60 1.09
N LEU A 42 9.31 1.56 0.69
CA LEU A 42 8.05 1.91 1.36
C LEU A 42 8.27 2.28 2.83
N ASP A 43 9.43 2.87 3.15
CA ASP A 43 9.75 3.40 4.48
C ASP A 43 9.08 4.75 4.70
N ALA A 44 7.78 4.68 4.96
CA ALA A 44 6.89 5.83 4.97
C ALA A 44 7.05 6.71 6.23
N GLU A 45 7.78 6.27 7.26
CA GLU A 45 7.96 7.04 8.50
C GLU A 45 8.74 8.34 8.24
N ASP A 46 9.70 8.30 7.32
CA ASP A 46 10.66 9.37 7.06
C ASP A 46 10.32 10.25 5.85
N PHE A 47 9.25 9.98 5.11
CA PHE A 47 8.87 10.75 3.91
C PHE A 47 8.78 12.28 4.14
N GLY A 48 8.51 12.73 5.37
CA GLY A 48 8.49 14.15 5.75
C GLY A 48 9.83 14.74 6.20
N ALA A 49 10.84 13.91 6.46
CA ALA A 49 12.13 14.33 7.02
C ALA A 49 13.14 14.79 5.94
N TYR A 50 12.96 14.32 4.70
CA TYR A 50 13.91 14.60 3.62
C TYR A 50 13.85 16.06 3.13
N ASP A 51 15.03 16.58 2.78
CA ASP A 51 15.23 17.89 2.15
C ASP A 51 15.33 17.72 0.62
N VAL A 52 14.16 17.60 0.00
CA VAL A 52 13.92 17.48 -1.45
C VAL A 52 12.87 18.50 -1.87
N ILE A 53 12.67 18.68 -3.18
CA ILE A 53 11.69 19.65 -3.68
C ILE A 53 10.29 19.40 -3.09
N ASP A 54 9.61 20.48 -2.71
CA ASP A 54 8.37 20.42 -1.92
C ASP A 54 7.27 19.59 -2.59
N THR A 55 7.16 19.62 -3.91
CA THR A 55 6.13 18.87 -4.65
C THR A 55 6.28 17.36 -4.48
N LEU A 56 7.50 16.83 -4.51
CA LEU A 56 7.77 15.39 -4.27
C LEU A 56 7.53 15.05 -2.80
N LYS A 57 7.98 15.91 -1.89
CA LYS A 57 7.78 15.76 -0.46
C LYS A 57 6.30 15.70 -0.07
N GLN A 58 5.47 16.60 -0.62
CA GLN A 58 4.04 16.62 -0.33
C GLN A 58 3.32 15.37 -0.87
N ARG A 59 3.70 14.86 -2.04
CA ARG A 59 3.16 13.61 -2.58
C ARG A 59 3.54 12.41 -1.71
N ALA A 60 4.79 12.34 -1.25
CA ALA A 60 5.21 11.31 -0.31
C ALA A 60 4.42 11.41 1.03
N ILE A 61 4.27 12.62 1.59
CA ILE A 61 3.45 12.84 2.80
C ILE A 61 1.99 12.43 2.59
N ALA A 62 1.42 12.61 1.40
CA ALA A 62 0.06 12.16 1.10
C ALA A 62 -0.08 10.62 1.12
N SER A 63 1.00 9.89 0.84
CA SER A 63 1.03 8.43 0.74
C SER A 63 1.37 7.70 2.04
N ARG A 64 1.75 8.41 3.11
CA ARG A 64 2.16 7.80 4.39
C ARG A 64 1.08 7.85 5.47
N MET A 65 1.15 6.95 6.44
CA MET A 65 0.38 7.08 7.68
C MET A 65 0.95 8.23 8.54
N PRO A 66 0.10 9.07 9.18
CA PRO A 66 0.56 10.10 10.10
C PRO A 66 1.21 9.47 11.33
N GLN A 67 2.29 10.06 11.84
CA GLN A 67 3.11 9.53 12.93
C GLN A 67 2.68 10.02 14.32
N ALA A 68 1.71 10.94 14.37
CA ALA A 68 1.07 11.38 15.60
C ALA A 68 -0.47 11.48 15.44
N PRO A 69 -1.25 11.33 16.52
CA PRO A 69 -2.71 11.38 16.47
C PRO A 69 -3.26 12.65 15.83
N ARG A 70 -2.59 13.79 16.05
CA ARG A 70 -3.02 15.12 15.60
C ARG A 70 -2.27 15.63 14.37
N GLU A 71 -1.38 14.83 13.79
CA GLU A 71 -0.60 15.26 12.62
C GLU A 71 -1.54 15.62 11.45
N GLN A 72 -1.19 16.70 10.75
CA GLN A 72 -1.85 17.16 9.54
C GLN A 72 -0.79 17.41 8.45
N PRO A 73 -1.08 17.11 7.17
CA PRO A 73 -2.30 16.45 6.68
C PRO A 73 -2.42 14.99 7.17
N ARG A 74 -3.61 14.39 7.07
CA ARG A 74 -3.87 13.00 7.53
C ARG A 74 -3.25 11.90 6.66
N GLY A 75 -2.58 12.26 5.56
CA GLY A 75 -1.93 11.31 4.64
C GLY A 75 -2.84 10.15 4.24
N ALA A 76 -2.30 8.93 4.31
CA ALA A 76 -2.97 7.68 3.96
C ALA A 76 -4.23 7.38 4.79
N LEU A 77 -4.36 7.93 6.01
CA LEU A 77 -5.61 7.81 6.79
C LEU A 77 -6.71 8.74 6.27
N GLY A 78 -6.33 9.86 5.65
CA GLY A 78 -7.26 10.75 4.96
C GLY A 78 -7.83 10.13 3.70
N SER A 79 -6.99 9.43 2.94
CA SER A 79 -7.37 8.59 1.79
C SER A 79 -6.20 7.65 1.45
N LEU A 80 -6.50 6.39 1.16
CA LEU A 80 -5.49 5.41 0.78
C LEU A 80 -5.03 5.56 -0.68
N ARG A 81 -5.72 6.37 -1.49
CA ARG A 81 -5.48 6.45 -2.94
C ARG A 81 -4.04 6.83 -3.30
N PRO A 82 -3.40 7.86 -2.68
CA PRO A 82 -2.00 8.17 -2.98
C PRO A 82 -1.07 7.02 -2.61
N ALA A 83 -1.31 6.36 -1.47
CA ALA A 83 -0.54 5.20 -1.02
C ALA A 83 -0.66 4.03 -2.02
N TYR A 84 -1.86 3.72 -2.52
CA TYR A 84 -2.05 2.68 -3.53
C TYR A 84 -1.45 3.05 -4.89
N SER A 85 -1.48 4.31 -5.28
CA SER A 85 -0.84 4.78 -6.52
C SER A 85 0.68 4.61 -6.44
N LEU A 86 1.29 4.96 -5.30
CA LEU A 86 2.70 4.70 -5.02
C LEU A 86 3.03 3.20 -4.96
N LEU A 87 2.21 2.40 -4.29
CA LEU A 87 2.39 0.94 -4.23
C LEU A 87 2.41 0.32 -5.64
N LEU A 88 1.52 0.76 -6.53
CA LEU A 88 1.49 0.33 -7.92
C LEU A 88 2.77 0.73 -8.67
N GLU A 89 3.23 1.97 -8.53
CA GLU A 89 4.51 2.41 -9.14
C GLU A 89 5.70 1.59 -8.59
N VAL A 90 5.74 1.33 -7.29
CA VAL A 90 6.79 0.50 -6.65
C VAL A 90 6.74 -0.94 -7.16
N ILE A 91 5.56 -1.56 -7.29
CA ILE A 91 5.42 -2.91 -7.84
C ILE A 91 5.98 -2.98 -9.27
N GLU A 92 5.67 -1.99 -10.10
CA GLU A 92 6.19 -1.90 -11.47
C GLU A 92 7.71 -1.73 -11.47
N ALA A 93 8.24 -0.82 -10.63
CA ALA A 93 9.67 -0.62 -10.46
C ALA A 93 10.41 -1.90 -10.04
N ARG A 94 9.88 -2.62 -9.03
CA ARG A 94 10.47 -3.88 -8.55
C ARG A 94 10.40 -4.98 -9.60
N TRP A 95 9.34 -5.03 -10.42
CA TRP A 95 9.26 -5.97 -11.54
C TRP A 95 10.35 -5.71 -12.58
N MET A 96 10.49 -4.47 -13.03
CA MET A 96 11.53 -4.07 -14.00
C MET A 96 12.95 -4.38 -13.51
N ARG A 97 13.15 -4.34 -12.19
CA ARG A 97 14.43 -4.64 -11.52
C ARG A 97 14.61 -6.12 -11.19
N SER A 98 13.62 -6.97 -11.47
CA SER A 98 13.59 -8.38 -11.11
C SER A 98 13.71 -8.66 -9.59
N GLU A 99 13.20 -7.74 -8.76
CA GLU A 99 13.28 -7.81 -7.29
C GLU A 99 12.01 -8.45 -6.70
N MET A 100 11.81 -9.74 -7.00
CA MET A 100 10.54 -10.43 -6.74
C MET A 100 10.16 -10.51 -5.26
N ALA A 101 11.12 -10.66 -4.34
CA ALA A 101 10.83 -10.64 -2.91
C ALA A 101 10.23 -9.29 -2.46
N ALA A 102 10.82 -8.18 -2.92
CA ALA A 102 10.32 -6.84 -2.61
C ALA A 102 8.98 -6.56 -3.30
N LEU A 103 8.80 -7.04 -4.53
CA LEU A 103 7.53 -6.96 -5.25
C LEU A 103 6.40 -7.67 -4.49
N VAL A 104 6.62 -8.91 -4.07
CA VAL A 104 5.64 -9.70 -3.31
C VAL A 104 5.36 -9.07 -1.94
N ALA A 105 6.36 -8.46 -1.31
CA ALA A 105 6.16 -7.68 -0.08
C ALA A 105 5.25 -6.46 -0.31
N ALA A 106 5.42 -5.71 -1.40
CA ALA A 106 4.54 -4.60 -1.76
C ALA A 106 3.10 -5.06 -2.07
N VAL A 107 2.93 -6.18 -2.78
CA VAL A 107 1.60 -6.79 -3.01
C VAL A 107 0.95 -7.21 -1.69
N HIS A 108 1.72 -7.75 -0.75
CA HIS A 108 1.22 -8.11 0.58
C HIS A 108 0.72 -6.88 1.35
N ILE A 109 1.50 -5.80 1.40
CA ILE A 109 1.08 -4.52 2.03
C ILE A 109 -0.20 -4.01 1.38
N ALA A 110 -0.28 -4.03 0.04
CA ALA A 110 -1.49 -3.64 -0.68
C ALA A 110 -2.68 -4.51 -0.25
N SER A 111 -2.51 -5.83 -0.11
CA SER A 111 -3.58 -6.74 0.29
C SER A 111 -4.11 -6.50 1.71
N GLU A 112 -3.23 -6.13 2.64
CA GLU A 112 -3.52 -5.95 4.06
C GLU A 112 -4.52 -4.79 4.29
N TYR A 113 -4.38 -3.71 3.53
CA TYR A 113 -5.20 -2.50 3.67
C TYR A 113 -6.36 -2.41 2.68
N LEU A 114 -6.53 -3.39 1.77
CA LEU A 114 -7.61 -3.36 0.78
C LEU A 114 -9.01 -3.22 1.40
N PRO A 115 -9.33 -3.89 2.53
CA PRO A 115 -10.61 -3.67 3.17
C PRO A 115 -10.85 -2.21 3.58
N MET A 116 -9.83 -1.48 4.06
CA MET A 116 -9.97 -0.06 4.37
C MET A 116 -10.26 0.78 3.12
N LEU A 117 -9.60 0.46 2.00
CA LEU A 117 -9.87 1.10 0.72
C LEU A 117 -11.32 0.85 0.24
N VAL A 118 -11.84 -0.37 0.44
CA VAL A 118 -13.24 -0.73 0.14
C VAL A 118 -14.23 0.08 0.99
N TRP A 119 -13.88 0.38 2.24
CA TRP A 119 -14.72 1.20 3.13
C TRP A 119 -14.61 2.70 2.87
N GLU A 120 -13.58 3.17 2.18
CA GLU A 120 -13.33 4.60 1.95
C GLU A 120 -14.51 5.35 1.29
N PRO A 121 -15.22 4.79 0.28
CA PRO A 121 -16.41 5.44 -0.30
C PRO A 121 -17.58 5.64 0.69
N VAL A 122 -17.63 4.86 1.77
CA VAL A 122 -18.66 4.95 2.80
C VAL A 122 -18.24 5.90 3.91
N LEU A 123 -16.99 5.80 4.37
CA LEU A 123 -16.46 6.59 5.48
C LEU A 123 -15.99 7.99 5.05
N GLY A 124 -15.59 8.15 3.78
CA GLY A 124 -14.89 9.35 3.29
C GLY A 124 -13.47 9.49 3.83
N HIS A 125 -12.88 8.38 4.30
CA HIS A 125 -11.51 8.26 4.78
C HIS A 125 -11.12 6.78 4.92
N ALA A 126 -9.83 6.52 5.10
CA ALA A 126 -9.30 5.17 5.25
C ALA A 126 -9.28 4.73 6.72
N ALA A 127 -10.46 4.68 7.33
CA ALA A 127 -10.63 4.24 8.73
C ALA A 127 -9.78 5.02 9.77
N ASP A 128 -9.42 6.28 9.50
CA ASP A 128 -8.78 7.20 10.46
C ASP A 128 -9.39 7.10 11.87
N PRO A 129 -8.62 6.66 12.89
CA PRO A 129 -9.08 6.56 14.27
C PRO A 129 -9.70 7.84 14.84
N ALA A 130 -9.28 9.03 14.35
CA ALA A 130 -9.87 10.29 14.77
C ALA A 130 -11.29 10.53 14.24
N ARG A 131 -11.76 9.69 13.30
CA ARG A 131 -13.02 9.86 12.55
C ARG A 131 -13.92 8.62 12.58
N LEU A 132 -13.62 7.62 13.41
CA LEU A 132 -14.38 6.35 13.51
C LEU A 132 -15.76 6.44 14.20
N GLN A 133 -16.42 7.59 14.16
CA GLN A 133 -17.76 7.80 14.71
C GLN A 133 -18.81 6.83 14.13
N HIS A 134 -18.62 6.37 12.88
CA HIS A 134 -19.49 5.38 12.24
C HIS A 134 -19.54 4.04 12.99
N PHE A 135 -18.53 3.72 13.80
CA PHE A 135 -18.42 2.46 14.54
C PHE A 135 -18.69 2.61 16.04
N GLN A 136 -18.86 3.84 16.53
CA GLN A 136 -19.22 4.07 17.93
C GLN A 136 -20.61 3.50 18.25
N ASP A 137 -20.81 3.13 19.51
CA ASP A 137 -22.06 2.52 20.02
C ASP A 137 -22.51 1.29 19.23
N SER A 138 -21.56 0.52 18.70
CA SER A 138 -21.82 -0.70 17.95
C SER A 138 -21.11 -1.91 18.58
N ARG A 139 -21.25 -3.08 17.94
CA ARG A 139 -20.52 -4.30 18.32
C ARG A 139 -19.02 -4.24 17.99
N PHE A 140 -18.59 -3.24 17.20
CA PHE A 140 -17.20 -3.05 16.79
C PHE A 140 -16.31 -2.79 18.01
N GLY A 141 -15.38 -3.71 18.27
CA GLY A 141 -14.50 -3.64 19.45
C GLY A 141 -15.12 -4.08 20.78
N GLN A 142 -16.33 -4.65 20.78
CA GLN A 142 -16.94 -5.19 22.01
C GLN A 142 -16.37 -6.56 22.34
N MET A 143 -15.59 -6.65 23.42
CA MET A 143 -14.86 -7.87 23.79
C MET A 143 -15.76 -9.04 24.21
N GLU A 144 -16.86 -8.74 24.90
CA GLU A 144 -17.77 -9.76 25.46
C GLU A 144 -18.85 -10.21 24.47
N ASP A 145 -18.96 -9.54 23.32
CA ASP A 145 -19.98 -9.84 22.34
C ASP A 145 -19.62 -11.08 21.52
N ARG A 146 -20.27 -12.20 21.85
CA ARG A 146 -20.08 -13.48 21.16
C ARG A 146 -20.79 -13.58 19.82
N ALA A 147 -21.76 -12.70 19.55
CA ALA A 147 -22.48 -12.69 18.27
C ALA A 147 -21.71 -11.95 17.17
N CYS A 148 -20.69 -11.18 17.53
CA CYS A 148 -19.76 -10.58 16.58
C CYS A 148 -18.73 -11.61 16.10
N PRO A 149 -18.58 -11.83 14.77
CA PRO A 149 -17.69 -12.85 14.20
C PRO A 149 -16.20 -12.52 14.36
N HIS A 150 -15.86 -11.28 14.74
CA HIS A 150 -14.47 -10.89 14.94
C HIS A 150 -13.75 -11.78 15.94
N THR A 151 -12.49 -12.10 15.64
CA THR A 151 -11.60 -12.78 16.57
C THR A 151 -11.32 -11.91 17.80
N ARG A 152 -10.78 -12.52 18.87
CA ARG A 152 -10.39 -11.76 20.07
C ARG A 152 -9.33 -10.69 19.75
N THR A 153 -8.42 -10.98 18.84
CA THR A 153 -7.37 -10.06 18.38
C THR A 153 -7.99 -8.86 17.64
N GLU A 154 -8.89 -9.12 16.69
CA GLU A 154 -9.63 -8.07 15.98
C GLU A 154 -10.47 -7.20 16.93
N LYS A 155 -11.21 -7.81 17.87
CA LYS A 155 -11.98 -7.07 18.87
C LYS A 155 -11.09 -6.15 19.69
N SER A 156 -9.92 -6.64 20.13
CA SER A 156 -8.95 -5.82 20.88
C SER A 156 -8.40 -4.66 20.04
N ALA A 157 -8.06 -4.91 18.77
CA ALA A 157 -7.57 -3.88 17.85
C ALA A 157 -8.64 -2.82 17.56
N CYS A 158 -9.87 -3.24 17.28
CA CYS A 158 -11.01 -2.36 17.04
C CYS A 158 -11.33 -1.51 18.28
N ALA A 159 -11.32 -2.10 19.48
CA ALA A 159 -11.54 -1.37 20.73
C ALA A 159 -10.48 -0.29 20.95
N ARG A 160 -9.22 -0.56 20.57
CA ARG A 160 -8.14 0.42 20.66
C ARG A 160 -8.26 1.50 19.58
N ALA A 161 -8.64 1.13 18.35
CA ALA A 161 -8.87 2.08 17.26
C ALA A 161 -9.88 3.17 17.63
N LEU A 162 -10.94 2.84 18.37
CA LEU A 162 -11.96 3.81 18.80
C LEU A 162 -11.46 4.87 19.81
N ARG A 163 -10.29 4.67 20.45
CA ARG A 163 -9.76 5.57 21.48
C ARG A 163 -8.35 6.10 21.20
N VAL A 164 -7.58 5.45 20.33
CA VAL A 164 -6.15 5.75 20.13
C VAL A 164 -5.87 7.17 19.64
N ALA A 165 -6.84 7.85 19.01
CA ALA A 165 -6.72 9.27 18.65
C ALA A 165 -6.50 10.21 19.87
N SER A 166 -6.82 9.73 21.07
CA SER A 166 -6.59 10.44 22.34
C SER A 166 -5.32 9.99 23.09
N GLU A 167 -4.66 8.92 22.62
CA GLU A 167 -3.41 8.42 23.22
C GLU A 167 -2.21 9.34 22.86
N PRO A 168 -1.14 9.33 23.68
CA PRO A 168 0.11 10.03 23.35
C PRO A 168 0.79 9.41 22.09
N PRO A 169 1.74 10.11 21.44
CA PRO A 169 2.38 9.66 20.21
C PRO A 169 3.00 8.26 20.26
N ALA A 170 3.49 7.82 21.43
CA ALA A 170 4.01 6.46 21.60
C ALA A 170 2.90 5.39 21.50
N GLY A 171 1.72 5.66 22.06
CA GLY A 171 0.56 4.77 21.94
C GLY A 171 0.07 4.68 20.49
N TRP A 172 0.00 5.82 19.81
CA TRP A 172 -0.33 5.90 18.39
C TRP A 172 0.59 5.04 17.51
N ARG A 173 1.91 5.21 17.63
CA ARG A 173 2.89 4.40 16.90
C ARG A 173 2.74 2.91 17.20
N ALA A 174 2.57 2.55 18.48
CA ALA A 174 2.33 1.15 18.86
C ALA A 174 1.01 0.57 18.33
N TYR A 175 0.02 1.40 18.01
CA TYR A 175 -1.21 0.96 17.34
C TYR A 175 -0.98 0.72 15.85
N LEU A 176 -0.31 1.66 15.17
CA LEU A 176 0.05 1.51 13.75
C LEU A 176 0.85 0.23 13.52
N ASP A 177 1.88 -0.02 14.34
CA ASP A 177 2.76 -1.19 14.23
C ASP A 177 2.06 -2.53 14.43
N ARG A 178 1.14 -2.62 15.40
CA ARG A 178 0.70 -3.92 15.95
C ARG A 178 -0.76 -4.25 15.70
N GLN A 179 -1.57 -3.26 15.35
CA GLN A 179 -3.02 -3.40 15.41
C GLN A 179 -3.75 -2.81 14.21
N HIS A 180 -3.16 -1.89 13.47
CA HIS A 180 -3.84 -1.23 12.37
C HIS A 180 -4.26 -2.21 11.26
N SER A 181 -3.42 -3.17 10.92
CA SER A 181 -3.77 -4.22 9.97
C SER A 181 -4.87 -5.17 10.47
N ASN A 182 -4.91 -5.47 11.77
CA ASN A 182 -6.02 -6.21 12.36
C ASN A 182 -7.35 -5.44 12.25
N VAL A 183 -7.32 -4.10 12.32
CA VAL A 183 -8.50 -3.26 12.06
C VAL A 183 -8.91 -3.32 10.60
N ALA A 184 -7.95 -3.29 9.66
CA ALA A 184 -8.26 -3.45 8.24
C ALA A 184 -8.94 -4.80 7.98
N HIS A 185 -8.38 -5.91 8.49
CA HIS A 185 -9.01 -7.22 8.35
C HIS A 185 -10.40 -7.28 9.00
N ALA A 186 -10.56 -6.72 10.21
CA ALA A 186 -11.85 -6.65 10.90
C ALA A 186 -12.91 -5.91 10.08
N LEU A 187 -12.54 -4.81 9.40
CA LEU A 187 -13.46 -4.10 8.50
C LEU A 187 -13.89 -4.99 7.32
N GLY A 188 -12.98 -5.81 6.79
CA GLY A 188 -13.30 -6.83 5.78
C GLY A 188 -14.34 -7.83 6.29
N VAL A 189 -14.09 -8.44 7.45
CA VAL A 189 -15.01 -9.41 8.09
C VAL A 189 -16.37 -8.76 8.39
N CYS A 190 -16.36 -7.51 8.87
CA CYS A 190 -17.58 -6.77 9.21
C CYS A 190 -18.50 -6.59 7.99
N ALA A 191 -17.92 -6.30 6.83
CA ALA A 191 -18.68 -6.13 5.59
C ALA A 191 -19.03 -7.47 4.91
N ALA A 192 -18.07 -8.39 4.80
CA ALA A 192 -18.21 -9.60 3.97
C ALA A 192 -18.93 -10.74 4.69
N GLU A 193 -18.70 -10.93 5.99
CA GLU A 193 -19.04 -12.16 6.71
C GLU A 193 -20.08 -11.95 7.81
N CYS A 194 -20.10 -10.78 8.44
CA CYS A 194 -21.07 -10.51 9.51
C CYS A 194 -22.52 -10.56 8.97
N ARG A 195 -23.38 -11.29 9.70
CA ARG A 195 -24.83 -11.37 9.44
C ARG A 195 -25.67 -10.92 10.63
N THR A 196 -24.99 -10.46 11.68
CA THR A 196 -25.61 -10.03 12.94
C THR A 196 -26.06 -8.58 12.82
N GLU A 197 -27.29 -8.28 13.26
CA GLU A 197 -27.78 -6.90 13.37
C GLU A 197 -26.83 -6.05 14.23
N CYS A 198 -26.39 -4.92 13.67
CA CYS A 198 -25.38 -4.06 14.25
C CYS A 198 -25.60 -2.61 13.81
N PRO A 199 -25.47 -1.62 14.71
CA PRO A 199 -25.59 -0.20 14.33
C PRO A 199 -24.66 0.24 13.18
N VAL A 200 -23.55 -0.47 12.94
CA VAL A 200 -22.70 -0.22 11.75
C VAL A 200 -23.49 -0.43 10.46
N THR A 201 -24.18 -1.55 10.32
CA THR A 201 -24.94 -1.87 9.10
C THR A 201 -26.18 -1.00 8.97
N ASP A 202 -26.82 -0.64 10.08
CA ASP A 202 -28.03 0.19 10.09
C ASP A 202 -27.79 1.63 9.60
N ARG A 203 -26.52 2.09 9.72
CA ARG A 203 -26.09 3.42 9.27
C ARG A 203 -25.75 3.47 7.77
N LEU A 204 -25.73 2.33 7.08
CA LEU A 204 -25.42 2.26 5.65
C LEU A 204 -26.61 2.72 4.80
N LYS A 205 -26.32 3.45 3.73
CA LYS A 205 -27.32 3.84 2.72
C LYS A 205 -27.74 2.63 1.89
N PRO A 206 -28.92 2.67 1.25
CA PRO A 206 -29.34 1.63 0.30
C PRO A 206 -28.24 1.30 -0.72
N GLY A 207 -27.99 0.02 -0.95
CA GLY A 207 -26.95 -0.48 -1.86
C GLY A 207 -25.52 -0.51 -1.29
N GLN A 208 -25.20 0.27 -0.24
CA GLN A 208 -23.84 0.26 0.34
C GLN A 208 -23.52 -1.07 1.02
N HIS A 209 -24.50 -1.71 1.67
CA HIS A 209 -24.31 -3.01 2.31
C HIS A 209 -23.90 -4.09 1.30
N GLU A 210 -24.62 -4.20 0.18
CA GLU A 210 -24.33 -5.17 -0.87
C GLU A 210 -22.98 -4.90 -1.55
N MET A 211 -22.71 -3.63 -1.89
CA MET A 211 -21.43 -3.20 -2.46
C MET A 211 -20.26 -3.55 -1.53
N LEU A 212 -20.35 -3.18 -0.25
CA LEU A 212 -19.32 -3.48 0.75
C LEU A 212 -19.13 -4.98 0.91
N ALA A 213 -20.22 -5.76 1.01
CA ALA A 213 -20.13 -7.21 1.16
C ALA A 213 -19.38 -7.87 -0.02
N HIS A 214 -19.73 -7.51 -1.26
CA HIS A 214 -19.06 -8.04 -2.45
C HIS A 214 -17.59 -7.60 -2.55
N ASN A 215 -17.31 -6.31 -2.35
CA ASN A 215 -15.96 -5.78 -2.50
C ASN A 215 -15.05 -6.23 -1.35
N ALA A 216 -15.54 -6.29 -0.12
CA ALA A 216 -14.79 -6.78 1.03
C ALA A 216 -14.51 -8.29 0.91
N ALA A 217 -15.44 -9.08 0.40
CA ALA A 217 -15.19 -10.50 0.13
C ALA A 217 -14.06 -10.69 -0.89
N ALA A 218 -14.05 -9.89 -1.96
CA ALA A 218 -12.96 -9.90 -2.94
C ALA A 218 -11.63 -9.44 -2.33
N ALA A 219 -11.62 -8.41 -1.48
CA ALA A 219 -10.43 -7.94 -0.78
C ALA A 219 -9.85 -9.01 0.17
N LEU A 220 -10.70 -9.65 0.99
CA LEU A 220 -10.28 -10.74 1.88
C LEU A 220 -9.71 -11.92 1.07
N LYS A 221 -10.42 -12.32 0.01
CA LYS A 221 -9.94 -13.41 -0.87
C LYS A 221 -8.62 -13.06 -1.55
N PHE A 222 -8.39 -11.79 -1.90
CA PHE A 222 -7.10 -11.34 -2.42
C PHE A 222 -6.00 -11.45 -1.34
N GLY A 223 -6.29 -11.08 -0.09
CA GLY A 223 -5.39 -11.30 1.05
C GLY A 223 -4.99 -12.76 1.26
N ASP A 224 -5.90 -13.69 0.99
CA ASP A 224 -5.66 -15.13 1.12
C ASP A 224 -5.13 -15.80 -0.17
N SER A 225 -4.83 -15.03 -1.21
CA SER A 225 -4.50 -15.55 -2.53
C SER A 225 -3.08 -16.13 -2.65
N ALA A 226 -2.82 -16.84 -3.74
CA ALA A 226 -1.53 -17.50 -3.98
C ALA A 226 -0.36 -16.51 -4.04
N ILE A 227 -0.54 -15.34 -4.65
CA ILE A 227 0.51 -14.31 -4.74
C ILE A 227 0.88 -13.76 -3.36
N VAL A 228 -0.10 -13.54 -2.47
CA VAL A 228 0.16 -13.04 -1.11
C VAL A 228 0.85 -14.11 -0.26
N ARG A 229 0.47 -15.39 -0.44
CA ARG A 229 1.11 -16.52 0.26
C ARG A 229 2.57 -16.74 -0.15
N LEU A 230 3.01 -16.31 -1.33
CA LEU A 230 4.43 -16.41 -1.70
C LEU A 230 5.35 -15.70 -0.69
N ARG A 231 4.90 -14.62 -0.05
CA ARG A 231 5.64 -13.97 1.04
C ARG A 231 5.93 -14.92 2.20
N HIS A 232 4.95 -15.75 2.54
CA HIS A 232 4.99 -16.65 3.69
C HIS A 232 5.47 -18.06 3.34
N ALA A 233 5.69 -18.37 2.06
CA ALA A 233 6.29 -19.63 1.60
C ALA A 233 7.83 -19.63 1.71
N ALA A 234 8.42 -18.49 2.01
CA ALA A 234 9.85 -18.30 2.23
C ALA A 234 10.46 -18.88 3.54
N PRO A 235 9.71 -19.40 4.54
CA PRO A 235 10.31 -20.13 5.65
C PRO A 235 9.91 -21.62 5.65
N VAL A 236 10.93 -22.48 5.74
CA VAL A 236 10.95 -23.95 5.95
C VAL A 236 10.48 -24.88 4.81
N GLY A 237 11.38 -25.09 3.86
CA GLY A 237 11.39 -26.29 2.99
C GLY A 237 12.42 -26.20 1.85
N HIS A 238 13.67 -26.62 2.11
CA HIS A 238 14.75 -26.82 1.12
C HIS A 238 15.16 -25.64 0.21
N GLY A 239 15.26 -24.41 0.72
CA GLY A 239 16.08 -23.41 0.04
C GLY A 239 15.73 -21.99 0.41
N PHE A 240 16.76 -21.17 0.57
CA PHE A 240 16.71 -19.72 0.75
C PHE A 240 16.24 -18.99 -0.53
N GLY A 241 15.22 -19.53 -1.22
CA GLY A 241 14.79 -19.11 -2.54
C GLY A 241 14.01 -17.80 -2.49
N VAL A 242 14.57 -16.77 -3.11
CA VAL A 242 13.80 -15.61 -3.58
C VAL A 242 12.90 -16.09 -4.72
N PRO A 243 11.60 -15.76 -4.75
CA PRO A 243 10.73 -16.16 -5.84
C PRO A 243 11.30 -15.73 -7.19
N SER A 244 11.26 -16.59 -8.19
CA SER A 244 11.56 -16.23 -9.57
C SER A 244 10.40 -15.45 -10.21
N PRO A 245 10.65 -14.71 -11.31
CA PRO A 245 9.57 -14.07 -12.08
C PRO A 245 8.51 -15.07 -12.57
N GLU A 246 8.91 -16.29 -12.89
CA GLU A 246 8.01 -17.37 -13.32
C GLU A 246 7.09 -17.82 -12.17
N GLU A 247 7.65 -18.05 -10.97
CA GLU A 247 6.84 -18.40 -9.79
C GLU A 247 5.84 -17.31 -9.41
N VAL A 248 6.24 -16.03 -9.53
CA VAL A 248 5.36 -14.88 -9.32
C VAL A 248 4.24 -14.85 -10.36
N ALA A 249 4.57 -15.04 -11.64
CA ALA A 249 3.58 -15.06 -12.72
C ALA A 249 2.58 -16.22 -12.56
N GLU A 250 3.04 -17.41 -12.20
CA GLU A 250 2.17 -18.56 -11.92
C GLU A 250 1.27 -18.33 -10.71
N ALA A 251 1.80 -17.78 -9.62
CA ALA A 251 1.01 -17.43 -8.44
C ALA A 251 -0.02 -16.33 -8.75
N TRP A 252 0.34 -15.38 -9.62
CA TRP A 252 -0.58 -14.36 -10.11
C TRP A 252 -1.70 -14.99 -10.96
N ALA A 253 -1.38 -15.88 -11.89
CA ALA A 253 -2.38 -16.58 -12.70
C ALA A 253 -3.41 -17.35 -11.83
N ARG A 254 -2.94 -18.11 -10.83
CA ARG A 254 -3.81 -18.79 -9.85
C ARG A 254 -4.66 -17.81 -9.03
N THR A 255 -4.09 -16.65 -8.69
CA THR A 255 -4.80 -15.58 -7.98
C THR A 255 -5.93 -15.01 -8.83
N ARG A 256 -5.66 -14.69 -10.10
CA ARG A 256 -6.66 -14.20 -11.08
C ARG A 256 -7.78 -15.20 -11.27
N GLU A 257 -7.45 -16.47 -11.51
CA GLU A 257 -8.44 -17.54 -11.68
C GLU A 257 -9.33 -17.64 -10.44
N SER A 258 -8.73 -17.81 -9.26
CA SER A 258 -9.47 -17.95 -8.01
C SER A 258 -10.39 -16.75 -7.72
N LEU A 259 -9.92 -15.52 -7.90
CA LEU A 259 -10.73 -14.32 -7.68
C LEU A 259 -11.84 -14.17 -8.71
N SER A 260 -11.57 -14.48 -9.98
CA SER A 260 -12.58 -14.42 -11.04
C SER A 260 -13.73 -15.41 -10.82
N LEU A 261 -13.43 -16.58 -10.26
CA LEU A 261 -14.40 -17.61 -9.90
C LEU A 261 -15.14 -17.30 -8.59
N SER A 262 -14.61 -16.38 -7.78
CA SER A 262 -15.19 -16.05 -6.46
C SER A 262 -16.45 -15.19 -6.52
N ALA A 263 -16.87 -14.78 -7.72
CA ALA A 263 -18.02 -13.94 -7.88
C ALA A 263 -19.30 -14.78 -7.81
N ASN A 264 -20.07 -14.59 -6.73
CA ASN A 264 -21.49 -14.29 -6.93
C ASN A 264 -21.52 -13.19 -8.01
N GLY A 265 -21.95 -13.56 -9.22
CA GLY A 265 -21.64 -12.86 -10.46
C GLY A 265 -21.83 -11.34 -10.38
N ASN A 266 -20.83 -10.58 -10.87
CA ASN A 266 -20.82 -9.12 -11.13
C ASN A 266 -20.05 -8.22 -10.14
N GLY A 267 -19.29 -8.74 -9.18
CA GLY A 267 -18.47 -7.93 -8.25
C GLY A 267 -17.11 -7.44 -8.79
N ALA A 268 -16.47 -6.52 -8.06
CA ALA A 268 -15.16 -5.91 -8.38
C ALA A 268 -14.03 -6.93 -8.66
N GLY A 269 -14.13 -8.15 -8.12
CA GLY A 269 -13.18 -9.24 -8.36
C GLY A 269 -12.99 -9.62 -9.84
N ARG A 270 -13.99 -9.38 -10.71
CA ARG A 270 -13.85 -9.64 -12.17
C ARG A 270 -12.88 -8.69 -12.85
N ALA A 271 -12.64 -7.49 -12.29
CA ALA A 271 -11.73 -6.51 -12.86
C ALA A 271 -10.28 -7.01 -12.93
N ILE A 272 -9.94 -8.03 -12.14
CA ILE A 272 -8.62 -8.68 -12.18
C ILE A 272 -8.32 -9.41 -13.51
N LEU A 273 -9.33 -9.67 -14.33
CA LEU A 273 -9.17 -10.27 -15.67
C LEU A 273 -8.80 -9.24 -16.75
N THR A 274 -8.71 -7.96 -16.40
CA THR A 274 -8.32 -6.92 -17.35
C THR A 274 -6.86 -7.09 -17.75
N GLU A 275 -6.56 -6.91 -19.03
CA GLU A 275 -5.20 -6.85 -19.57
C GLU A 275 -4.82 -5.36 -19.71
N ASP A 276 -4.42 -4.74 -18.59
CA ASP A 276 -4.15 -3.30 -18.47
C ASP A 276 -2.69 -2.92 -18.74
N GLY A 277 -1.88 -3.86 -19.21
CA GLY A 277 -0.46 -3.66 -19.53
C GLY A 277 0.45 -3.58 -18.30
N PHE A 278 -0.10 -3.71 -17.09
CA PHE A 278 0.66 -3.73 -15.85
C PHE A 278 1.41 -5.08 -15.69
N PRO A 279 2.59 -5.12 -15.02
CA PRO A 279 3.34 -6.37 -14.85
C PRO A 279 2.60 -7.51 -14.16
N LEU A 280 1.64 -7.17 -13.31
CA LEU A 280 0.63 -8.08 -12.78
C LEU A 280 -0.72 -7.71 -13.40
N PRO A 281 -1.07 -8.23 -14.59
CA PRO A 281 -2.22 -7.74 -15.35
C PRO A 281 -3.51 -7.80 -14.54
N GLY A 282 -4.24 -6.68 -14.53
CA GLY A 282 -5.52 -6.53 -13.85
C GLY A 282 -5.42 -6.12 -12.39
N LEU A 283 -4.21 -5.99 -11.81
CA LEU A 283 -4.05 -5.52 -10.43
C LEU A 283 -4.52 -4.05 -10.26
N PRO A 284 -4.09 -3.06 -11.07
CA PRO A 284 -4.64 -1.71 -11.01
C PRO A 284 -6.16 -1.69 -11.22
N SER A 285 -6.66 -2.51 -12.14
CA SER A 285 -8.08 -2.64 -12.44
C SER A 285 -8.89 -3.17 -11.24
N LEU A 286 -8.37 -4.18 -10.53
CA LEU A 286 -8.95 -4.68 -9.28
C LEU A 286 -9.00 -3.59 -8.21
N ILE A 287 -7.87 -2.91 -7.96
CA ILE A 287 -7.77 -1.85 -6.95
C ILE A 287 -8.75 -0.71 -7.26
N THR A 288 -8.80 -0.27 -8.52
CA THR A 288 -9.75 0.74 -9.02
C THR A 288 -11.20 0.31 -8.77
N ALA A 289 -11.54 -0.94 -9.10
CA ALA A 289 -12.90 -1.45 -8.92
C ALA A 289 -13.30 -1.55 -7.43
N LEU A 290 -12.36 -1.92 -6.55
CA LEU A 290 -12.58 -1.98 -5.11
C LEU A 290 -12.73 -0.59 -4.48
N ALA A 291 -11.94 0.38 -4.94
CA ALA A 291 -11.99 1.77 -4.48
C ALA A 291 -13.21 2.55 -5.01
N GLY A 292 -13.84 2.09 -6.10
CA GLY A 292 -14.92 2.80 -6.78
C GLY A 292 -14.46 4.08 -7.51
N VAL A 293 -13.16 4.30 -7.62
CA VAL A 293 -12.53 5.43 -8.31
C VAL A 293 -11.25 4.98 -9.01
N PRO A 294 -10.84 5.62 -10.12
CA PRO A 294 -9.57 5.30 -10.77
C PRO A 294 -8.38 5.46 -9.83
N ILE A 295 -7.59 4.39 -9.71
CA ILE A 295 -6.27 4.37 -9.04
C ILE A 295 -5.31 3.70 -10.01
N VAL A 296 -4.34 4.47 -10.47
CA VAL A 296 -3.31 4.05 -11.43
C VAL A 296 -1.93 4.20 -10.79
N PRO A 297 -0.87 3.58 -11.33
CA PRO A 297 0.49 3.85 -10.88
C PRO A 297 0.78 5.36 -10.85
N ASP A 298 1.39 5.83 -9.76
CA ASP A 298 1.86 7.21 -9.66
C ASP A 298 3.15 7.41 -10.49
N THR A 299 3.67 8.64 -10.51
CA THR A 299 4.95 8.98 -11.16
C THR A 299 6.00 9.47 -10.17
N LEU A 300 5.83 9.22 -8.88
CA LEU A 300 6.66 9.82 -7.83
C LEU A 300 8.12 9.35 -7.92
N LEU A 301 8.37 8.05 -8.12
CA LEU A 301 9.72 7.53 -8.35
C LEU A 301 10.30 8.06 -9.66
N THR A 302 9.46 8.13 -10.70
CA THR A 302 9.84 8.67 -12.01
C THR A 302 10.29 10.13 -11.90
N ASP A 303 9.56 10.95 -11.14
CA ASP A 303 9.86 12.36 -10.97
C ASP A 303 11.08 12.58 -10.06
N VAL A 304 11.32 11.71 -9.08
CA VAL A 304 12.57 11.67 -8.29
C VAL A 304 13.76 11.33 -9.19
N ALA A 305 13.64 10.32 -10.06
CA ALA A 305 14.68 9.96 -11.02
C ALA A 305 14.98 11.11 -12.00
N ALA A 306 13.95 11.86 -12.44
CA ALA A 306 14.12 13.03 -13.28
C ALA A 306 14.79 14.21 -12.55
N GLU A 307 14.50 14.43 -11.26
CA GLU A 307 15.23 15.40 -10.42
C GLU A 307 16.70 15.00 -10.27
N LEU A 308 16.97 13.71 -10.04
CA LEU A 308 18.33 13.19 -9.96
C LEU A 308 19.10 13.37 -11.28
N GLU A 309 18.48 13.06 -12.42
CA GLU A 309 19.07 13.27 -13.75
C GLU A 309 19.42 14.75 -14.00
N ARG A 310 18.53 15.68 -13.62
CA ARG A 310 18.81 17.12 -13.70
C ARG A 310 20.00 17.51 -12.81
N CYS A 311 20.07 16.98 -11.60
CA CYS A 311 21.20 17.23 -10.71
C CYS A 311 22.52 16.71 -11.28
N LEU A 312 22.53 15.50 -11.85
CA LEU A 312 23.72 14.91 -12.49
C LEU A 312 24.17 15.73 -13.71
N THR A 313 23.22 16.24 -14.51
CA THR A 313 23.51 17.09 -15.69
C THR A 313 24.24 18.37 -15.29
N LEU A 314 23.82 18.99 -14.18
CA LEU A 314 24.46 20.20 -13.67
C LEU A 314 25.88 19.93 -13.18
N LEU A 315 26.11 18.79 -12.50
CA LEU A 315 27.46 18.39 -12.07
C LEU A 315 28.40 18.11 -13.25
N ASP A 316 27.87 17.56 -14.35
CA ASP A 316 28.62 17.35 -15.59
C ASP A 316 29.01 18.68 -16.25
N SER A 317 28.05 19.60 -16.34
CA SER A 317 28.26 20.93 -16.90
C SER A 317 29.26 21.77 -16.10
N ASP A 318 29.29 21.60 -14.78
CA ASP A 318 30.24 22.25 -13.87
C ASP A 318 31.67 21.67 -13.94
N GLY A 319 31.90 20.58 -14.71
CA GLY A 319 33.19 19.89 -14.77
C GLY A 319 33.59 19.19 -13.47
N LYS A 320 32.63 18.87 -12.60
CA LYS A 320 32.88 18.27 -11.27
C LYS A 320 33.09 16.76 -11.30
N TRP A 321 33.08 16.12 -12.47
CA TRP A 321 33.56 14.75 -12.64
C TRP A 321 35.09 14.74 -12.67
N GLY A 322 35.74 14.92 -11.52
CA GLY A 322 37.21 14.95 -11.48
C GLY A 322 37.83 14.99 -10.09
N ALA A 323 37.94 13.83 -9.45
CA ALA A 323 39.16 13.24 -8.91
C ALA A 323 38.84 11.84 -8.35
#